data_AF-A0AAW1M7K2-F1
#
_entry.id   AF-A0AAW1M7K2-F1
#
_cell.length_a   1.000
_cell.length_b   1.000
_cell.length_c   1.000
_cell.angle_alpha   90.00
_cell.angle_beta   90.00
_cell.angle_gamma   90.00
#
_symmetry.space_group_name_H-M   'P 1'
#
loop_
_entity.id
_entity.type
_entity.pdbx_description
1 polymer ?
#
loop_
_entity_poly.entity_id
_entity_poly.type
_entity_poly.pdbx_seq_one_letter_code
_entity_poly.pdbx_strand_id
1 'polypeptide(L)'
;MSKIRDRTEDFKDAIRREAVSLEFDEVKMAAIMASFIIHKPRERTPFMKTSLKTLELIGELEQFLMKHRKDYVDMHRTTEQERDSIEQEVSDFVKSCQKQIDILKASINDEEVTTKGWLGIRTDGSNTDIIAHKHGVVLILSEKLHSVTSEFDRLRAIRFQHTLNRAMPRRKQSRIPDSKPTDYLKSRTSEAMEANEVASSPQIVQQQLEDDETRALQVELSNLLDAVQQTETKMVEVSALNHLMSTHVLQQSQQIEHLYEQAIEATHNVELGNKELSQAIERNNSSRTFLLLFLFVLTFSVLFLDWYS
;
A
#
# COMPACT_ATOMS: atom_id res chain seq x y z
N MET A 1 -15.80 23.15 31.75
CA MET A 1 -15.84 23.08 30.27
C MET A 1 -17.23 23.49 29.83
N SER A 2 -17.37 24.68 29.22
CA SER A 2 -18.66 25.16 28.71
C SER A 2 -19.08 24.30 27.52
N LYS A 3 -20.24 23.63 27.62
CA LYS A 3 -20.88 22.94 26.49
C LYS A 3 -21.13 23.97 25.40
N ILE A 4 -20.45 23.82 24.26
CA ILE A 4 -20.69 24.62 23.05
C ILE A 4 -22.15 24.40 22.66
N ARG A 5 -22.96 25.47 22.68
CA ARG A 5 -24.37 25.41 22.25
C ARG A 5 -24.40 25.08 20.77
N ASP A 6 -25.21 24.11 20.36
CA ASP A 6 -25.50 23.87 18.95
C ASP A 6 -26.23 25.10 18.38
N ARG A 7 -25.63 25.75 17.38
CA ARG A 7 -26.13 26.97 16.73
C ARG A 7 -26.65 26.70 15.33
N THR A 8 -26.87 25.44 14.96
CA THR A 8 -27.37 25.07 13.63
C THR A 8 -28.71 25.73 13.33
N GLU A 9 -29.62 25.81 14.30
CA GLU A 9 -30.92 26.49 14.12
C GLU A 9 -30.76 28.01 14.04
N ASP A 10 -29.89 28.62 14.85
CA ASP A 10 -29.58 30.07 14.77
C ASP A 10 -29.10 30.44 13.35
N PHE A 11 -28.30 29.58 12.74
CA PHE A 11 -27.77 29.74 11.38
C PHE A 11 -28.88 29.61 10.33
N LYS A 12 -29.75 28.60 10.43
CA LYS A 12 -30.90 28.45 9.51
C LYS A 12 -31.83 29.66 9.58
N ASP A 13 -32.09 30.19 10.78
CA ASP A 13 -32.93 31.37 10.99
C ASP A 13 -32.26 32.66 10.49
N ALA A 14 -30.93 32.77 10.58
CA ALA A 14 -30.19 33.87 9.97
C ALA A 14 -30.30 33.83 8.43
N ILE A 15 -30.12 32.65 7.83
CA ILE A 15 -30.25 32.47 6.38
C ILE A 15 -31.67 32.75 5.90
N ARG A 16 -32.69 32.31 6.66
CA ARG A 16 -34.09 32.62 6.33
C ARG A 16 -34.33 34.12 6.30
N ARG A 17 -33.82 34.85 7.28
CA ARG A 17 -33.95 36.33 7.35
C ARG A 17 -33.25 37.01 6.17
N GLU A 18 -32.04 36.59 5.84
CA GLU A 18 -31.27 37.17 4.73
C GLU A 18 -31.90 36.86 3.36
N ALA A 19 -32.42 35.65 3.18
CA ALA A 19 -33.10 35.28 1.94
C ALA A 19 -34.42 36.06 1.75
N VAL A 20 -35.12 36.41 2.84
CA VAL A 20 -36.28 37.33 2.78
C VAL A 20 -35.85 38.75 2.40
N SER A 21 -34.74 39.27 2.95
CA SER A 21 -34.25 40.61 2.59
C SER A 21 -33.74 40.71 1.15
N LEU A 22 -33.35 39.58 0.54
CA LEU A 22 -32.95 39.49 -0.87
C LEU A 22 -34.10 39.15 -1.82
N GLU A 23 -35.35 39.15 -1.34
CA GLU A 23 -36.56 38.86 -2.14
C GLU A 23 -36.54 37.48 -2.83
N PHE A 24 -36.03 36.44 -2.15
CA PHE A 24 -36.03 35.09 -2.73
C PHE A 24 -37.44 34.52 -2.78
N ASP A 25 -37.83 33.98 -3.94
CA ASP A 25 -39.09 33.27 -4.13
C ASP A 25 -39.24 32.10 -3.14
N GLU A 26 -40.49 31.75 -2.80
CA GLU A 26 -40.81 30.65 -1.89
C GLU A 26 -40.18 29.31 -2.33
N VAL A 27 -40.07 29.10 -3.65
CA VAL A 27 -39.40 27.93 -4.24
C VAL A 27 -37.89 27.93 -3.97
N LYS A 28 -37.22 29.08 -4.07
CA LYS A 28 -35.78 29.22 -3.80
C LYS A 28 -35.50 29.06 -2.30
N MET A 29 -36.35 29.63 -1.46
CA MET A 29 -36.29 29.47 0.00
C MET A 29 -36.45 27.99 0.40
N ALA A 30 -37.45 27.30 -0.14
CA ALA A 30 -37.67 25.88 0.12
C ALA A 30 -36.48 25.03 -0.34
N ALA A 31 -35.89 25.33 -1.51
CA ALA A 31 -34.71 24.64 -2.01
C ALA A 31 -33.47 24.82 -1.12
N ILE A 32 -33.24 26.04 -0.60
CA ILE A 32 -32.15 26.34 0.34
C ILE A 32 -32.38 25.58 1.66
N MET A 33 -33.60 25.63 2.21
CA MET A 33 -33.92 24.95 3.46
C MET A 33 -33.81 23.42 3.33
N ALA A 34 -34.23 22.86 2.20
CA ALA A 34 -34.08 21.43 1.90
C ALA A 34 -32.61 21.00 1.82
N SER A 35 -31.71 21.88 1.35
CA SER A 35 -30.27 21.58 1.28
C SER A 35 -29.59 21.41 2.64
N PHE A 36 -30.18 21.96 3.72
CA PHE A 36 -29.71 21.74 5.09
C PHE A 36 -30.17 20.41 5.68
N ILE A 37 -31.18 19.77 5.10
CA ILE A 37 -31.72 18.48 5.54
C ILE A 37 -31.01 17.35 4.79
N ILE A 38 -30.86 17.51 3.47
CA ILE A 38 -30.22 16.53 2.60
C ILE A 38 -29.01 17.20 1.96
N HIS A 39 -27.82 16.82 2.43
CA HIS A 39 -26.58 17.25 1.80
C HIS A 39 -26.59 16.81 0.34
N LYS A 40 -26.30 17.75 -0.57
CA LYS A 40 -26.12 17.39 -1.98
C LYS A 40 -25.05 16.29 -2.08
N PRO A 41 -25.27 15.24 -2.88
CA PRO A 41 -24.26 14.21 -3.06
C PRO A 41 -22.99 14.88 -3.59
N ARG A 42 -21.88 14.72 -2.88
CA ARG A 42 -20.57 15.20 -3.35
C ARG A 42 -20.27 14.51 -4.67
N GLU A 43 -20.13 15.30 -5.73
CA GLU A 43 -19.68 14.78 -7.02
C GLU A 43 -18.26 14.22 -6.84
N ARG A 44 -18.12 12.91 -7.08
CA ARG A 44 -16.81 12.26 -7.00
C ARG A 44 -15.98 12.72 -8.18
N THR A 45 -14.82 13.31 -7.89
CA THR A 45 -13.83 13.68 -8.91
C THR A 45 -13.39 12.44 -9.70
N PRO A 46 -12.91 12.59 -10.95
CA PRO A 46 -12.35 11.49 -11.72
C PRO A 46 -11.27 10.73 -10.95
N PHE A 47 -10.38 11.46 -10.25
CA PHE A 47 -9.36 10.90 -9.36
C PHE A 47 -9.98 9.98 -8.29
N MET A 48 -11.03 10.45 -7.59
CA MET A 48 -11.69 9.68 -6.53
C MET A 48 -12.37 8.42 -7.10
N LYS A 49 -12.98 8.51 -8.28
CA LYS A 49 -13.60 7.34 -8.95
C LYS A 49 -12.55 6.27 -9.27
N THR A 50 -11.43 6.67 -9.86
CA THR A 50 -10.32 5.74 -10.18
C THR A 50 -9.68 5.16 -8.92
N SER A 51 -9.51 5.98 -7.87
CA SER A 51 -8.97 5.53 -6.58
C SER A 51 -9.85 4.46 -5.94
N LEU A 52 -11.17 4.68 -5.91
CA LEU A 52 -12.12 3.71 -5.36
C LEU A 52 -12.19 2.43 -6.20
N LYS A 53 -12.12 2.53 -7.52
CA LYS A 53 -12.03 1.36 -8.40
C LYS A 53 -10.76 0.55 -8.15
N THR A 54 -9.64 1.23 -7.91
CA THR A 54 -8.37 0.56 -7.57
C THR A 54 -8.48 -0.17 -6.24
N LEU A 55 -9.11 0.46 -5.23
CA LEU A 55 -9.36 -0.18 -3.95
C LEU A 55 -10.25 -1.43 -4.08
N GLU A 56 -11.29 -1.36 -4.92
CA GLU A 56 -12.16 -2.51 -5.21
C GLU A 56 -11.39 -3.69 -5.80
N LEU A 57 -10.52 -3.44 -6.80
CA LEU A 57 -9.66 -4.49 -7.37
C LEU A 57 -8.69 -5.09 -6.35
N ILE A 58 -8.11 -4.29 -5.45
CA ILE A 58 -7.25 -4.80 -4.38
C ILE A 58 -8.07 -5.71 -3.44
N GLY A 59 -9.31 -5.32 -3.12
CA GLY A 59 -10.23 -6.13 -2.33
C GLY A 59 -10.63 -7.44 -3.01
N GLU A 60 -10.83 -7.43 -4.34
CA GLU A 60 -11.06 -8.64 -5.12
C GLU A 60 -9.85 -9.59 -5.07
N LEU A 61 -8.63 -9.05 -5.19
CA LEU A 61 -7.39 -9.83 -5.05
C LEU A 61 -7.27 -10.44 -3.65
N GLU A 62 -7.56 -9.69 -2.59
CA GLU A 62 -7.54 -10.19 -1.21
C GLU A 62 -8.54 -11.34 -1.00
N GLN A 63 -9.76 -11.19 -1.52
CA GLN A 63 -10.78 -12.24 -1.46
C GLN A 63 -10.38 -13.48 -2.26
N PHE A 64 -9.79 -13.29 -3.44
CA PHE A 64 -9.27 -14.36 -4.28
C PHE A 64 -8.18 -15.15 -3.54
N LEU A 65 -7.19 -14.48 -2.96
CA LEU A 65 -6.12 -15.11 -2.18
C LEU A 65 -6.67 -15.89 -0.98
N MET A 66 -7.63 -15.31 -0.25
CA MET A 66 -8.24 -15.97 0.91
C MET A 66 -8.99 -17.25 0.51
N LYS A 67 -9.68 -17.24 -0.63
CA LYS A 67 -10.38 -18.41 -1.17
C LYS A 67 -9.41 -19.51 -1.59
N HIS A 68 -8.32 -19.14 -2.27
CA HIS A 68 -7.36 -20.08 -2.85
C HIS A 68 -6.18 -20.44 -1.93
N ARG A 69 -6.08 -19.87 -0.73
CA ARG A 69 -4.97 -20.09 0.21
C ARG A 69 -4.70 -21.57 0.51
N LYS A 70 -5.74 -22.33 0.86
CA LYS A 70 -5.61 -23.77 1.18
C LYS A 70 -5.26 -24.57 -0.06
N ASP A 71 -5.93 -24.28 -1.16
CA ASP A 71 -5.72 -24.92 -2.46
C ASP A 71 -4.28 -24.69 -2.96
N TYR A 72 -3.70 -23.54 -2.67
CA TYR A 72 -2.35 -23.18 -3.09
C TYR A 72 -1.25 -23.87 -2.23
N VAL A 73 -1.42 -23.91 -0.90
CA VAL A 73 -0.43 -24.48 0.02
C VAL A 73 -0.49 -26.01 0.10
N ASP A 74 -1.69 -26.59 0.07
CA ASP A 74 -1.87 -28.03 0.25
C ASP A 74 -1.53 -28.80 -1.03
N MET A 75 -0.42 -29.54 -1.00
CA MET A 75 0.10 -30.26 -2.16
C MET A 75 -0.87 -31.33 -2.72
N HIS A 76 -1.72 -31.90 -1.87
CA HIS A 76 -2.61 -33.02 -2.21
C HIS A 76 -4.00 -32.58 -2.70
N ARG A 77 -4.26 -31.28 -2.67
CA ARG A 77 -5.59 -30.71 -2.92
C ARG A 77 -5.74 -30.17 -4.34
N THR A 78 -4.63 -29.80 -4.97
CA THR A 78 -4.58 -29.21 -6.31
C THR A 78 -3.39 -29.73 -7.12
N THR A 79 -3.49 -29.58 -8.44
CA THR A 79 -2.40 -29.87 -9.37
C THR A 79 -1.41 -28.71 -9.45
N GLU A 80 -0.17 -28.95 -9.93
CA GLU A 80 0.79 -27.85 -10.16
C GLU A 80 0.29 -26.85 -11.21
N GLN A 81 -0.47 -27.31 -12.21
CA GLN A 81 -1.04 -26.45 -13.24
C GLN A 81 -2.11 -25.50 -12.70
N GLU A 82 -2.96 -25.96 -11.77
CA GLU A 82 -3.92 -25.09 -11.07
C GLU A 82 -3.22 -24.04 -10.19
N ARG A 83 -2.11 -24.42 -9.54
CA ARG A 83 -1.30 -23.46 -8.76
C ARG A 83 -0.67 -22.40 -9.66
N ASP A 84 -0.12 -22.80 -10.80
CA ASP A 84 0.47 -21.88 -11.77
C ASP A 84 -0.61 -20.93 -12.35
N SER A 85 -1.86 -21.39 -12.53
CA SER A 85 -2.99 -20.53 -12.89
C SER A 85 -3.29 -19.48 -11.81
N ILE A 86 -3.28 -19.89 -10.54
CA ILE A 86 -3.46 -18.96 -9.40
C ILE A 86 -2.35 -17.91 -9.39
N GLU A 87 -1.08 -18.30 -9.59
CA GLU A 87 0.04 -17.36 -9.65
C GLU A 87 -0.10 -16.37 -10.81
N GLN A 88 -0.53 -16.85 -11.98
CA GLN A 88 -0.75 -16.01 -13.16
C GLN A 88 -1.86 -14.98 -12.91
N GLU A 89 -3.00 -15.42 -12.37
CA GLU A 89 -4.12 -14.52 -12.03
C GLU A 89 -3.68 -13.45 -11.01
N VAL A 90 -2.95 -13.83 -9.95
CA VAL A 90 -2.41 -12.87 -8.97
C VAL A 90 -1.47 -11.87 -9.65
N SER A 91 -0.58 -12.34 -10.53
CA SER A 91 0.33 -11.47 -11.28
C SER A 91 -0.43 -10.44 -12.13
N ASP A 92 -1.49 -10.88 -12.81
CA ASP A 92 -2.31 -10.00 -13.66
C ASP A 92 -3.09 -8.97 -12.83
N PHE A 93 -3.65 -9.37 -11.68
CA PHE A 93 -4.29 -8.44 -10.73
C PHE A 93 -3.32 -7.38 -10.22
N VAL A 94 -2.11 -7.79 -9.78
CA VAL A 94 -1.10 -6.86 -9.26
C VAL A 94 -0.66 -5.88 -10.35
N LYS A 95 -0.37 -6.36 -11.57
CA LYS A 95 -0.01 -5.51 -12.72
C LYS A 95 -1.12 -4.51 -13.07
N SER A 96 -2.39 -4.94 -13.01
CA SER A 96 -3.55 -4.07 -13.24
C SER A 96 -3.68 -2.97 -12.18
N CYS A 97 -3.53 -3.34 -10.89
CA CYS A 97 -3.58 -2.38 -9.78
C CYS A 97 -2.43 -1.37 -9.86
N GLN A 98 -1.21 -1.82 -10.16
CA GLN A 98 -0.05 -0.94 -10.34
C GLN A 98 -0.28 0.06 -11.48
N LYS A 99 -0.79 -0.39 -12.62
CA LYS A 99 -1.11 0.50 -13.74
C LYS A 99 -2.11 1.60 -13.34
N GLN A 100 -3.14 1.27 -12.55
CA GLN A 100 -4.07 2.29 -12.06
C GLN A 100 -3.43 3.25 -11.06
N ILE A 101 -2.57 2.75 -10.16
CA ILE A 101 -1.80 3.56 -9.22
C ILE A 101 -0.89 4.54 -9.97
N ASP A 102 -0.23 4.10 -11.05
CA ASP A 102 0.66 4.96 -11.83
C ASP A 102 -0.11 6.02 -12.64
N ILE A 103 -1.31 5.70 -13.12
CA ILE A 103 -2.23 6.69 -13.71
C ILE A 103 -2.61 7.76 -12.67
N LEU A 104 -2.90 7.34 -11.42
CA LEU A 104 -3.20 8.28 -10.34
C LEU A 104 -2.00 9.18 -10.04
N LYS A 105 -0.78 8.63 -9.95
CA LYS A 105 0.44 9.42 -9.77
C LYS A 105 0.65 10.44 -10.89
N ALA A 106 0.51 10.00 -12.15
CA ALA A 106 0.66 10.89 -13.30
C ALA A 106 -0.35 12.05 -13.25
N SER A 107 -1.61 11.77 -12.88
CA SER A 107 -2.64 12.81 -12.73
C SER A 107 -2.31 13.85 -11.65
N ILE A 108 -1.58 13.47 -10.61
CA ILE A 108 -1.14 14.41 -9.56
C ILE A 108 0.01 15.27 -10.08
N ASN A 109 0.99 14.67 -10.77
CA ASN A 109 2.13 15.40 -11.32
C ASN A 109 1.70 16.43 -12.37
N ASP A 110 0.74 16.08 -13.24
CA ASP A 110 0.20 17.00 -14.25
C ASP A 110 -0.50 18.21 -13.59
N GLU A 111 -1.23 17.99 -12.50
CA GLU A 111 -1.84 19.05 -11.70
C GLU A 111 -0.80 19.91 -10.97
N GLU A 112 0.30 19.34 -10.49
CA GLU A 112 1.41 20.09 -9.88
C GLU A 112 2.15 20.99 -10.87
N VAL A 113 2.30 20.55 -12.13
CA VAL A 113 2.95 21.37 -13.17
C VAL A 113 2.02 22.49 -13.63
N THR A 114 0.73 22.22 -13.79
CA THR A 114 -0.25 23.23 -14.23
C THR A 114 -0.53 24.29 -13.16
N THR A 115 -0.47 23.94 -11.87
CA THR A 115 -0.62 24.91 -10.77
C THR A 115 0.62 25.80 -10.57
N LYS A 116 1.79 25.40 -11.08
CA LYS A 116 2.97 26.27 -11.17
C LYS A 116 2.82 27.17 -12.41
N GLY A 117 2.05 28.25 -12.29
CA GLY A 117 1.85 29.22 -13.37
C GLY A 117 3.17 29.80 -13.92
N TRP A 118 3.13 30.38 -15.13
CA TRP A 118 4.27 30.90 -15.92
C TRP A 118 5.29 31.74 -15.10
N LEU A 119 4.87 32.40 -14.01
CA LEU A 119 5.73 33.23 -13.16
C LEU A 119 6.26 32.56 -11.88
N GLY A 120 5.98 31.27 -11.64
CA GLY A 120 6.41 30.57 -10.42
C GLY A 120 5.70 31.01 -9.13
N ILE A 121 4.70 31.89 -9.23
CA ILE A 121 3.88 32.33 -8.10
C ILE A 121 2.77 31.30 -7.89
N ARG A 122 2.82 30.54 -6.78
CA ARG A 122 1.75 29.62 -6.35
C ARG A 122 0.51 30.45 -6.06
N THR A 123 -0.50 30.40 -6.92
CA THR A 123 -1.71 31.23 -6.78
C THR A 123 -2.71 30.73 -5.75
N ASP A 124 -2.53 29.54 -5.17
CA ASP A 124 -3.51 28.96 -4.26
C ASP A 124 -2.89 28.00 -3.24
N GLY A 125 -2.92 28.37 -1.95
CA GLY A 125 -2.68 27.45 -0.84
C GLY A 125 -3.79 26.39 -0.70
N SER A 126 -4.96 26.63 -1.28
CA SER A 126 -6.06 25.65 -1.34
C SER A 126 -5.70 24.38 -2.13
N ASN A 127 -4.73 24.45 -3.04
CA ASN A 127 -4.29 23.31 -3.84
C ASN A 127 -3.26 22.43 -3.11
N THR A 128 -2.49 22.95 -2.14
CA THR A 128 -1.50 22.13 -1.43
C THR A 128 -2.18 21.03 -0.61
N ASP A 129 -3.30 21.35 0.03
CA ASP A 129 -4.07 20.38 0.83
C ASP A 129 -4.68 19.30 -0.06
N ILE A 130 -5.18 19.68 -1.25
CA ILE A 130 -5.74 18.74 -2.23
C ILE A 130 -4.64 17.82 -2.78
N ILE A 131 -3.48 18.37 -3.12
CA ILE A 131 -2.32 17.61 -3.61
C ILE A 131 -1.82 16.65 -2.53
N ALA A 132 -1.65 17.12 -1.28
CA ALA A 132 -1.27 16.28 -0.15
C ALA A 132 -2.29 15.15 0.09
N HIS A 133 -3.59 15.46 0.05
CA HIS A 133 -4.65 14.45 0.14
C HIS A 133 -4.52 13.40 -0.98
N LYS A 134 -4.33 13.82 -2.24
CA LYS A 134 -4.20 12.90 -3.39
C LYS A 134 -2.98 11.99 -3.25
N HIS A 135 -1.81 12.53 -2.88
CA HIS A 135 -0.63 11.72 -2.59
C HIS A 135 -0.88 10.73 -1.44
N GLY A 136 -1.54 11.17 -0.36
CA GLY A 136 -1.95 10.29 0.74
C GLY A 136 -2.83 9.12 0.29
N VAL A 137 -3.79 9.37 -0.61
CA VAL A 137 -4.63 8.29 -1.19
C VAL A 137 -3.79 7.28 -1.97
N VAL A 138 -2.85 7.73 -2.80
CA VAL A 138 -1.97 6.84 -3.59
C VAL A 138 -1.07 6.00 -2.67
N LEU A 139 -0.56 6.58 -1.58
CA LEU A 139 0.22 5.86 -0.58
C LEU A 139 -0.60 4.74 0.07
N ILE A 140 -1.81 5.04 0.54
CA ILE A 140 -2.69 4.04 1.15
C ILE A 140 -2.98 2.89 0.18
N LEU A 141 -3.27 3.21 -1.10
CA LEU A 141 -3.50 2.19 -2.12
C LEU A 141 -2.25 1.33 -2.37
N SER A 142 -1.08 1.96 -2.45
CA SER A 142 0.20 1.27 -2.67
C SER A 142 0.57 0.37 -1.49
N GLU A 143 0.35 0.83 -0.26
CA GLU A 143 0.57 0.05 0.96
C GLU A 143 -0.38 -1.13 1.06
N LYS A 144 -1.67 -0.93 0.74
CA LYS A 144 -2.66 -2.00 0.71
C LYS A 144 -2.33 -3.06 -0.32
N LEU A 145 -1.98 -2.67 -1.54
CA LEU A 145 -1.52 -3.61 -2.56
C LEU A 145 -0.27 -4.37 -2.07
N HIS A 146 0.67 -3.68 -1.41
CA HIS A 146 1.90 -4.29 -0.92
C HIS A 146 1.65 -5.31 0.18
N SER A 147 0.75 -5.01 1.11
CA SER A 147 0.33 -5.95 2.15
C SER A 147 -0.22 -7.25 1.56
N VAL A 148 -1.09 -7.14 0.55
CA VAL A 148 -1.71 -8.31 -0.11
C VAL A 148 -0.67 -9.11 -0.90
N THR A 149 0.20 -8.44 -1.66
CA THR A 149 1.29 -9.12 -2.40
C THR A 149 2.31 -9.77 -1.46
N SER A 150 2.63 -9.15 -0.33
CA SER A 150 3.52 -9.71 0.69
C SER A 150 2.95 -10.98 1.34
N GLU A 151 1.64 -11.02 1.60
CA GLU A 151 0.98 -12.23 2.08
C GLU A 151 1.09 -13.36 1.06
N PHE A 152 0.91 -13.05 -0.22
CA PHE A 152 1.08 -14.03 -1.29
C PHE A 152 2.51 -14.55 -1.42
N ASP A 153 3.52 -13.67 -1.37
CA ASP A 153 4.92 -14.06 -1.39
C ASP A 153 5.27 -15.00 -0.22
N ARG A 154 4.66 -14.79 0.95
CA ARG A 154 4.79 -15.71 2.09
C ARG A 154 4.22 -17.09 1.79
N LEU A 155 3.05 -17.18 1.15
CA LEU A 155 2.47 -18.46 0.74
C LEU A 155 3.36 -19.18 -0.27
N ARG A 156 3.94 -18.42 -1.21
CA ARG A 156 4.88 -18.92 -2.22
C ARG A 156 6.17 -19.44 -1.59
N ALA A 157 6.71 -18.74 -0.60
CA ALA A 157 7.89 -19.19 0.15
C ALA A 157 7.64 -20.52 0.90
N ILE A 158 6.44 -20.69 1.49
CA ILE A 158 6.04 -21.97 2.12
C ILE A 158 6.02 -23.10 1.07
N ARG A 159 5.41 -22.87 -0.10
CA ARG A 159 5.41 -23.83 -1.21
C ARG A 159 6.83 -24.21 -1.61
N PHE A 160 7.69 -23.22 -1.82
CA PHE A 160 9.09 -23.46 -2.20
C PHE A 160 9.82 -24.32 -1.16
N GLN A 161 9.64 -24.03 0.12
CA GLN A 161 10.22 -24.82 1.20
C GLN A 161 9.71 -26.27 1.19
N HIS A 162 8.43 -26.51 0.89
CA HIS A 162 7.88 -27.86 0.71
C HIS A 162 8.49 -28.59 -0.50
N THR A 163 8.64 -27.90 -1.63
CA THR A 163 9.28 -28.47 -2.83
C THR A 163 10.74 -28.83 -2.55
N LEU A 164 11.51 -27.94 -1.92
CA LEU A 164 12.90 -28.19 -1.52
C LEU A 164 13.04 -29.35 -0.53
N ASN A 165 12.20 -29.37 0.52
CA ASN A 165 12.24 -30.44 1.52
C ASN A 165 11.86 -31.81 0.96
N ARG A 166 11.06 -31.87 -0.10
CA ARG A 166 10.75 -33.11 -0.83
C ARG A 166 11.89 -33.52 -1.75
N ALA A 167 12.46 -32.56 -2.45
CA ALA A 167 13.52 -32.79 -3.41
C ALA A 167 14.83 -33.17 -2.72
N MET A 168 15.09 -32.69 -1.49
CA MET A 168 16.15 -33.23 -0.64
C MET A 168 15.80 -34.65 -0.19
N PRO A 169 16.53 -35.70 -0.62
CA PRO A 169 16.31 -37.03 -0.10
C PRO A 169 16.61 -37.01 1.41
N ARG A 170 15.63 -37.41 2.22
CA ARG A 170 15.87 -37.80 3.62
C ARG A 170 16.87 -38.93 3.56
N ARG A 171 18.15 -38.61 3.75
CA ARG A 171 19.24 -39.57 3.92
C ARG A 171 18.87 -40.46 5.10
N LYS A 172 18.20 -41.58 4.82
CA LYS A 172 18.13 -42.69 5.76
C LYS A 172 19.58 -43.12 5.89
N GLN A 173 20.25 -42.65 6.94
CA GLN A 173 21.47 -43.29 7.41
C GLN A 173 21.10 -44.77 7.55
N SER A 174 21.58 -45.56 6.60
CA SER A 174 21.58 -47.01 6.71
C SER A 174 22.24 -47.30 8.05
N ARG A 175 21.45 -47.83 8.99
CA ARG A 175 21.99 -48.33 10.25
C ARG A 175 22.89 -49.49 9.86
N ILE A 176 24.19 -49.21 9.81
CA ILE A 176 25.25 -50.21 9.77
C ILE A 176 24.99 -51.13 10.97
N PRO A 177 24.76 -52.45 10.78
CA PRO A 177 24.72 -53.37 11.90
C PRO A 177 26.12 -53.40 12.52
N ASP A 178 26.23 -53.04 13.79
CA ASP A 178 27.46 -53.12 14.58
C ASP A 178 28.04 -54.54 14.50
N SER A 179 29.16 -54.70 13.79
CA SER A 179 30.05 -55.86 13.96
C SER A 179 31.10 -55.52 15.02
N LYS A 180 30.96 -56.13 16.20
CA LYS A 180 32.00 -56.11 17.24
C LYS A 180 33.21 -56.94 16.79
N PRO A 181 34.46 -56.49 17.05
CA PRO A 181 35.63 -57.33 16.88
C PRO A 181 35.95 -58.03 18.20
N THR A 182 36.08 -59.36 18.22
CA THR A 182 36.88 -60.03 19.25
C THR A 182 37.47 -61.32 18.73
N ASP A 183 38.78 -61.29 18.52
CA ASP A 183 39.66 -62.44 18.36
C ASP A 183 39.54 -63.40 19.55
N TYR A 184 39.42 -64.70 19.28
CA TYR A 184 40.05 -65.74 20.08
C TYR A 184 40.48 -66.90 19.17
N LEU A 185 41.80 -67.12 19.14
CA LEU A 185 42.51 -68.26 18.57
C LEU A 185 41.97 -69.61 19.11
N LYS A 186 41.97 -70.68 18.27
CA LYS A 186 42.81 -71.89 18.43
C LYS A 186 42.37 -73.11 17.57
N SER A 187 43.27 -73.48 16.64
CA SER A 187 43.79 -74.83 16.31
C SER A 187 43.02 -75.87 15.47
N ARG A 188 43.75 -76.33 14.43
CA ARG A 188 43.82 -77.69 13.81
C ARG A 188 42.58 -78.13 13.01
N THR A 189 42.68 -78.65 11.78
CA THR A 189 43.65 -79.64 11.26
C THR A 189 43.64 -79.60 9.73
N SER A 190 44.78 -79.93 9.11
CA SER A 190 44.98 -80.12 7.67
C SER A 190 44.08 -81.21 7.09
N GLU A 191 43.67 -81.06 5.81
CA GLU A 191 43.84 -82.09 4.78
C GLU A 191 43.56 -81.51 3.39
N ALA A 192 44.35 -81.97 2.43
CA ALA A 192 44.41 -81.52 1.05
C ALA A 192 43.40 -82.29 0.18
N MET A 193 42.79 -81.63 -0.81
CA MET A 193 42.55 -82.23 -2.13
C MET A 193 42.22 -81.18 -3.19
N GLU A 194 42.73 -81.47 -4.39
CA GLU A 194 42.72 -80.67 -5.61
C GLU A 194 41.32 -80.49 -6.22
N ALA A 195 41.27 -79.49 -7.12
CA ALA A 195 40.64 -79.51 -8.45
C ALA A 195 39.47 -78.55 -8.68
N ASN A 196 39.82 -77.52 -9.47
CA ASN A 196 39.09 -77.00 -10.62
C ASN A 196 38.01 -75.92 -10.44
N GLU A 197 37.98 -75.06 -11.46
CA GLU A 197 36.91 -74.13 -11.90
C GLU A 197 36.90 -72.69 -11.35
N VAL A 198 37.55 -71.82 -12.14
CA VAL A 198 37.06 -70.52 -12.63
C VAL A 198 35.90 -69.91 -11.84
N ALA A 199 36.19 -68.95 -10.95
CA ALA A 199 35.20 -68.08 -10.34
C ALA A 199 35.63 -66.61 -10.42
N SER A 200 35.75 -66.10 -11.65
CA SER A 200 35.91 -64.68 -11.93
C SER A 200 34.54 -64.02 -12.18
N SER A 201 33.63 -64.00 -11.20
CA SER A 201 32.31 -63.35 -11.39
C SER A 201 31.46 -63.11 -10.12
N PRO A 202 31.97 -62.38 -9.10
CA PRO A 202 31.09 -61.53 -8.28
C PRO A 202 31.38 -60.03 -8.42
N GLN A 203 32.60 -59.66 -8.82
CA GLN A 203 33.04 -58.26 -8.84
C GLN A 203 32.46 -57.44 -10.00
N ILE A 204 32.24 -58.05 -11.16
CA ILE A 204 31.67 -57.32 -12.32
C ILE A 204 30.23 -56.90 -12.01
N VAL A 205 29.42 -57.77 -11.40
CA VAL A 205 28.02 -57.46 -11.05
C VAL A 205 27.94 -56.42 -9.93
N GLN A 206 28.83 -56.49 -8.94
CA GLN A 206 28.92 -55.49 -7.86
C GLN A 206 29.25 -54.10 -8.42
N GLN A 207 30.23 -54.02 -9.33
CA GLN A 207 30.67 -52.76 -9.92
C GLN A 207 29.66 -52.19 -10.92
N GLN A 208 28.94 -53.06 -11.64
CA GLN A 208 27.82 -52.65 -12.50
C GLN A 208 26.66 -52.09 -11.68
N LEU A 209 26.40 -52.64 -10.49
CA LEU A 209 25.35 -52.16 -9.58
C LEU A 209 25.69 -50.78 -8.98
N GLU A 210 26.96 -50.56 -8.63
CA GLU A 210 27.45 -49.26 -8.15
C GLU A 210 27.42 -48.18 -9.24
N ASP A 211 27.74 -48.55 -10.49
CA ASP A 211 27.61 -47.67 -11.65
C ASP A 211 26.14 -47.34 -11.97
N ASP A 212 25.21 -48.30 -11.78
CA ASP A 212 23.78 -48.06 -11.97
C ASP A 212 23.20 -47.18 -10.86
N GLU A 213 23.64 -47.36 -9.62
CA GLU A 213 23.24 -46.52 -8.48
C GLU A 213 23.78 -45.08 -8.61
N THR A 214 25.04 -44.91 -9.03
CA THR A 214 25.60 -43.57 -9.29
C THR A 214 24.93 -42.86 -10.46
N ARG A 215 24.56 -43.60 -11.51
CA ARG A 215 23.77 -43.05 -12.63
C ARG A 215 22.36 -42.66 -12.20
N ALA A 216 21.69 -43.49 -11.39
CA ALA A 216 20.37 -43.18 -10.84
C ALA A 216 20.42 -41.91 -9.98
N LEU A 217 21.45 -41.77 -9.13
CA LEU A 217 21.67 -40.57 -8.31
C LEU A 217 21.97 -39.32 -9.15
N GLN A 218 22.73 -39.45 -10.25
CA GLN A 218 22.98 -38.34 -11.18
C GLN A 218 21.69 -37.88 -11.87
N VAL A 219 20.85 -38.81 -12.31
CA VAL A 219 19.55 -38.49 -12.92
C VAL A 219 18.63 -37.84 -11.89
N GLU A 220 18.59 -38.33 -10.65
CA GLU A 220 17.82 -37.72 -9.57
C GLU A 220 18.29 -36.29 -9.27
N LEU A 221 19.61 -36.07 -9.14
CA LEU A 221 20.20 -34.74 -8.95
C LEU A 221 19.89 -33.81 -10.12
N SER A 222 19.98 -34.28 -11.36
CA SER A 222 19.66 -33.49 -12.56
C SER A 222 18.19 -33.05 -12.54
N ASN A 223 17.27 -33.97 -12.23
CA ASN A 223 15.84 -33.66 -12.12
C ASN A 223 15.56 -32.68 -10.96
N LEU A 224 16.30 -32.80 -9.86
CA LEU A 224 16.23 -31.92 -8.70
C LEU A 224 16.68 -30.50 -9.09
N LEU A 225 17.78 -30.39 -9.83
CA LEU A 225 18.36 -29.13 -10.29
C LEU A 225 17.41 -28.43 -11.27
N ASP A 226 16.84 -29.15 -12.22
CA ASP A 226 15.84 -28.62 -13.17
C ASP A 226 14.59 -28.11 -12.43
N ALA A 227 14.08 -28.88 -11.46
CA ALA A 227 12.92 -28.48 -10.66
C ALA A 227 13.21 -27.22 -9.82
N VAL A 228 14.42 -27.12 -9.24
CA VAL A 228 14.85 -25.95 -8.47
C VAL A 228 15.00 -24.73 -9.38
N GLN A 229 15.70 -24.86 -10.50
CA GLN A 229 15.95 -23.77 -11.44
C GLN A 229 14.64 -23.22 -12.05
N GLN A 230 13.71 -24.11 -12.41
CA GLN A 230 12.41 -23.71 -12.93
C GLN A 230 11.56 -23.00 -11.87
N THR A 231 11.64 -23.46 -10.62
CA THR A 231 10.91 -22.84 -9.49
C THR A 231 11.53 -21.49 -9.08
N GLU A 232 12.87 -21.39 -9.08
CA GLU A 232 13.61 -20.16 -8.82
C GLU A 232 13.22 -19.07 -9.82
N THR A 233 13.27 -19.38 -11.12
CA THR A 233 12.94 -18.43 -12.18
C THR A 233 11.52 -17.89 -12.03
N LYS A 234 10.55 -18.75 -11.70
CA LYS A 234 9.16 -18.36 -11.46
C LYS A 234 8.99 -17.47 -10.22
N MET A 235 9.78 -17.70 -9.16
CA MET A 235 9.74 -16.90 -7.94
C MET A 235 10.28 -15.47 -8.16
N VAL A 236 11.30 -15.32 -9.00
CA VAL A 236 12.00 -14.04 -9.21
C VAL A 236 11.10 -12.94 -9.78
N GLU A 237 10.20 -13.21 -10.75
CA GLU A 237 9.42 -12.14 -11.40
C GLU A 237 8.49 -11.41 -10.44
N VAL A 238 7.67 -12.14 -9.67
CA VAL A 238 6.69 -11.54 -8.75
C VAL A 238 7.37 -10.97 -7.50
N SER A 239 8.43 -11.63 -7.00
CA SER A 239 9.19 -11.08 -5.87
C SER A 239 9.98 -9.83 -6.26
N ALA A 240 10.48 -9.73 -7.50
CA ALA A 240 11.06 -8.49 -8.02
C ALA A 240 10.01 -7.39 -8.13
N LEU A 241 8.80 -7.72 -8.61
CA LEU A 241 7.68 -6.78 -8.68
C LEU A 241 7.30 -6.25 -7.29
N ASN A 242 7.21 -7.13 -6.29
CA ASN A 242 6.91 -6.74 -4.92
C ASN A 242 8.03 -5.87 -4.31
N HIS A 243 9.29 -6.21 -4.57
CA HIS A 243 10.45 -5.43 -4.10
C HIS A 243 10.49 -4.01 -4.69
N LEU A 244 10.21 -3.87 -6.00
CA LEU A 244 10.06 -2.57 -6.64
C LEU A 244 8.93 -1.78 -5.98
N MET A 245 7.82 -2.44 -5.65
CA MET A 245 6.70 -1.79 -4.99
C MET A 245 7.01 -1.34 -3.57
N SER A 246 7.74 -2.12 -2.77
CA SER A 246 8.26 -1.70 -1.47
C SER A 246 9.11 -0.43 -1.58
N THR A 247 9.95 -0.36 -2.62
CA THR A 247 10.80 0.81 -2.88
C THR A 247 9.96 2.03 -3.24
N HIS A 248 8.95 1.85 -4.10
CA HIS A 248 8.02 2.93 -4.46
C HIS A 248 7.15 3.41 -3.29
N VAL A 249 6.74 2.53 -2.38
CA VAL A 249 5.99 2.90 -1.16
C VAL A 249 6.87 3.74 -0.24
N LEU A 250 8.12 3.31 -0.02
CA LEU A 250 9.07 4.04 0.82
C LEU A 250 9.36 5.45 0.29
N GLN A 251 9.63 5.57 -1.01
CA GLN A 251 9.87 6.86 -1.66
C GLN A 251 8.64 7.80 -1.55
N GLN A 252 7.43 7.27 -1.75
CA GLN A 252 6.19 8.04 -1.63
C GLN A 252 5.95 8.53 -0.20
N SER A 253 6.26 7.71 0.80
CA SER A 253 6.12 8.10 2.22
C SER A 253 6.93 9.36 2.54
N GLN A 254 8.19 9.42 2.08
CA GLN A 254 9.06 10.58 2.29
C GLN A 254 8.55 11.83 1.58
N GLN A 255 8.06 11.70 0.35
CA GLN A 255 7.49 12.81 -0.41
C GLN A 255 6.24 13.39 0.29
N ILE A 256 5.41 12.53 0.90
CA ILE A 256 4.19 12.95 1.60
C ILE A 256 4.50 13.69 2.89
N GLU A 257 5.51 13.29 3.66
CA GLU A 257 5.90 14.02 4.88
C GLU A 257 6.22 15.49 4.56
N HIS A 258 7.00 15.73 3.50
CA HIS A 258 7.32 17.09 3.08
C HIS A 258 6.09 17.86 2.58
N LEU A 259 5.22 17.22 1.78
CA LEU A 259 3.99 17.85 1.31
C LEU A 259 3.01 18.17 2.45
N TYR A 260 2.97 17.32 3.48
CA TYR A 260 2.13 17.52 4.65
C TYR A 260 2.63 18.68 5.51
N GLU A 261 3.96 18.81 5.68
CA GLU A 261 4.56 19.98 6.34
C GLU A 261 4.20 21.29 5.61
N GLN A 262 4.30 21.29 4.27
CA GLN A 262 3.88 22.44 3.45
C GLN A 262 2.37 22.75 3.58
N ALA A 263 1.52 21.73 3.65
CA ALA A 263 0.08 21.90 3.81
C ALA A 263 -0.29 22.47 5.19
N ILE A 264 0.39 22.02 6.25
CA ILE A 264 0.26 22.59 7.60
C ILE A 264 0.67 24.06 7.59
N GLU A 265 1.82 24.38 6.98
CA GLU A 265 2.30 25.77 6.90
C GLU A 265 1.32 26.65 6.12
N ALA A 266 0.79 26.18 5.00
CA ALA A 266 -0.22 26.89 4.21
C ALA A 266 -1.49 27.14 5.04
N THR A 267 -1.98 26.13 5.76
CA THR A 267 -3.15 26.26 6.64
C THR A 267 -2.90 27.27 7.76
N HIS A 268 -1.73 27.21 8.39
CA HIS A 268 -1.33 28.16 9.43
C HIS A 268 -1.24 29.60 8.90
N ASN A 269 -0.69 29.78 7.69
CA ASN A 269 -0.61 31.10 7.05
C ASN A 269 -2.00 31.68 6.73
N VAL A 270 -2.95 30.85 6.30
CA VAL A 270 -4.35 31.26 6.09
C VAL A 270 -5.02 31.63 7.41
N GLU A 271 -4.81 30.85 8.48
CA GLU A 271 -5.35 31.16 9.81
C GLU A 271 -4.80 32.49 10.34
N LEU A 272 -3.49 32.69 10.24
CA LEU A 272 -2.84 33.95 10.63
C LEU A 272 -3.39 35.12 9.79
N GLY A 273 -3.49 34.95 8.47
CA GLY A 273 -4.06 35.96 7.57
C GLY A 273 -5.50 36.34 7.94
N ASN A 274 -6.34 35.36 8.29
CA ASN A 274 -7.71 35.61 8.74
C ASN A 274 -7.75 36.38 10.07
N LYS A 275 -6.83 36.08 10.99
CA LYS A 275 -6.69 36.81 12.24
C LYS A 275 -6.28 38.26 12.01
N GLU A 276 -5.30 38.50 11.15
CA GLU A 276 -4.85 39.84 10.77
C GLU A 276 -5.96 40.63 10.06
N LEU A 277 -6.73 39.99 9.17
CA LEU A 277 -7.91 40.59 8.53
C LEU A 277 -8.97 40.99 9.55
N SER A 278 -9.27 40.11 10.52
CA SER A 278 -10.23 40.41 11.58
C SER A 278 -9.78 41.59 12.44
N GLN A 279 -8.50 41.64 12.81
CA GLN A 279 -7.91 42.77 13.54
C GLN A 279 -7.94 44.06 12.72
N ALA A 280 -7.68 44.00 11.42
CA ALA A 280 -7.75 45.16 10.53
C ALA A 280 -9.19 45.72 10.44
N ILE A 281 -10.20 44.86 10.38
CA ILE A 281 -11.62 45.27 10.41
C ILE A 281 -11.97 45.94 11.74
N GLU A 282 -11.54 45.36 12.87
CA GLU A 282 -11.77 45.93 14.20
C GLU A 282 -11.10 47.30 14.36
N ARG A 283 -9.83 47.41 13.93
CA ARG A 283 -9.07 48.66 13.95
C ARG A 283 -9.69 49.73 13.04
N ASN A 284 -10.23 49.36 11.89
CA ASN A 284 -10.93 50.28 11.00
C ASN A 284 -12.20 50.86 11.66
N ASN A 285 -13.00 50.00 12.30
CA ASN A 285 -14.20 50.44 13.02
C ASN A 285 -13.86 51.36 14.21
N SER A 286 -12.83 51.00 14.99
CA SER A 286 -12.34 51.83 16.10
C SER A 286 -11.77 53.17 15.65
N SER A 287 -11.08 53.22 14.50
CA SER A 287 -10.56 54.48 13.94
C SER A 287 -11.70 55.41 13.52
N ARG A 288 -12.74 54.86 12.89
CA ARG A 288 -13.91 55.62 12.44
C ARG A 288 -14.69 56.24 13.61
N THR A 289 -14.87 55.51 14.71
CA THR A 289 -15.52 56.06 15.92
C THR A 289 -14.67 57.13 16.59
N PHE A 290 -13.34 56.94 16.66
CA PHE A 290 -12.44 57.96 17.20
C PHE A 290 -12.47 59.27 16.39
N LEU A 291 -12.43 59.18 15.05
CA LEU A 291 -12.50 60.35 14.17
C LEU A 291 -13.81 61.12 14.35
N LEU A 292 -14.96 60.42 14.45
CA LEU A 292 -16.25 61.05 14.70
C LEU A 292 -16.30 61.76 16.05
N LEU A 293 -15.75 61.15 17.10
CA LEU A 293 -15.68 61.78 18.43
C LEU A 293 -14.78 63.01 18.41
N PHE A 294 -13.61 62.93 17.78
CA PHE A 294 -12.70 64.06 17.63
C PHE A 294 -13.37 65.24 16.91
N LEU A 295 -14.07 64.96 15.81
CA LEU A 295 -14.77 65.99 15.04
C LEU A 295 -15.91 66.61 15.85
N PHE A 296 -16.63 65.81 16.63
CA PHE A 296 -17.66 66.30 17.56
C PHE A 296 -17.07 67.21 18.64
N VAL A 297 -15.99 66.81 19.32
CA VAL A 297 -15.36 67.66 20.35
C VAL A 297 -14.85 68.97 19.75
N LEU A 298 -14.28 68.91 18.54
CA LEU A 298 -13.76 70.08 17.85
C LEU A 298 -14.88 71.06 17.45
N THR A 299 -16.01 70.58 16.93
CA THR A 299 -17.16 71.46 16.60
C THR A 299 -17.74 72.14 17.85
N PHE A 300 -17.89 71.41 18.96
CA PHE A 300 -18.36 72.00 20.22
C PHE A 300 -17.36 73.00 20.80
N SER A 301 -16.06 72.74 20.68
CA SER A 301 -15.02 73.66 21.15
C SER A 301 -15.04 74.98 20.38
N VAL A 302 -15.21 74.92 19.05
CA VAL A 302 -15.35 76.11 18.20
C VAL A 302 -16.61 76.89 18.55
N LEU A 303 -17.74 76.21 18.73
CA LEU A 303 -19.02 76.85 19.07
C LEU A 303 -18.98 77.52 20.45
N PHE A 304 -18.28 76.91 21.43
CA PHE A 304 -18.07 77.52 22.74
C PHE A 304 -17.16 78.76 22.67
N LEU A 305 -16.11 78.71 21.84
CA LEU A 305 -15.22 79.85 21.59
C LEU A 305 -15.96 81.01 20.93
N ASP A 306 -16.84 80.72 19.97
CA ASP A 306 -17.70 81.70 19.30
C ASP A 306 -18.71 82.31 20.27
N TRP A 307 -19.28 81.52 21.18
CA TRP A 307 -20.21 82.01 22.21
C TRP A 307 -19.54 82.87 23.29
N TYR A 308 -18.26 82.63 23.57
CA TYR A 308 -17.50 83.38 24.59
C TYR A 308 -16.86 84.67 24.03
N SER A 309 -16.63 84.74 22.72
CA SER A 309 -16.15 85.94 22.01
C SER A 309 -17.21 87.04 21.93
#